data_AF-A0A0D3E8W6-F1
#
_entry.id   AF-A0A0D3E8W6-F1
#
_cell.length_a   1.000
_cell.length_b   1.000
_cell.length_c   1.000
_cell.angle_alpha   90.00
_cell.angle_beta   90.00
_cell.angle_gamma   90.00
#
_symmetry.space_group_name_H-M   'P 1'
#
loop_
_entity.id
_entity.type
_entity.pdbx_description
1 polymer ?
#
loop_
_entity_poly.entity_id
_entity_poly.type
_entity_poly.pdbx_seq_one_letter_code
_entity_poly.pdbx_strand_id
1 'polypeptide(L)'
;SPTFYLPLFYKITFCSGRCTAALLLVLSAVPIAYLISLERAVPSTHVIYYHSSGFLRECAKWDDVGRRFLVSFMDGGGIGEVVIRDSDSDDSEVLEEVILIKDVDIAGNASAGIVIDRDRNRLLVAIGDMVGNKYSALAAYDLSTWHRIFLTELSGHSKEISFADDVAFDA
;
A
#
# COMPACT_ATOMS: atom_id res chain seq x y z
N SER A 1 11.44 4.35 64.09
CA SER A 1 10.00 4.61 63.87
C SER A 1 9.81 6.03 63.37
N PRO A 2 8.95 6.32 62.36
CA PRO A 2 8.35 5.42 61.37
C PRO A 2 8.72 5.76 59.92
N THR A 3 8.69 4.70 59.12
CA THR A 3 8.67 4.62 57.67
C THR A 3 7.32 5.13 57.14
N PHE A 4 7.31 6.06 56.18
CA PHE A 4 6.12 6.37 55.39
C PHE A 4 6.22 5.67 54.05
N TYR A 5 5.56 4.50 53.95
CA TYR A 5 5.20 3.86 52.69
C TYR A 5 3.88 4.44 52.21
N LEU A 6 3.86 4.96 50.99
CA LEU A 6 2.63 5.18 50.23
C LEU A 6 2.93 4.91 48.76
N PRO A 7 2.71 3.68 48.26
CA PRO A 7 2.41 3.50 46.87
C PRO A 7 0.89 3.52 46.73
N LEU A 8 0.37 4.62 46.18
CA LEU A 8 -0.98 4.68 45.65
C LEU A 8 -1.02 3.76 44.41
N PHE A 9 -1.16 2.45 44.63
CA PHE A 9 -1.43 1.51 43.55
C PHE A 9 -2.83 1.80 43.02
N TYR A 10 -2.88 2.54 41.93
CA TYR A 10 -4.07 2.75 41.11
C TYR A 10 -4.47 1.39 40.51
N LYS A 11 -5.29 0.62 41.25
CA LYS A 11 -5.97 -0.56 40.73
C LYS A 11 -7.04 -0.08 39.75
N ILE A 12 -6.67 0.03 38.47
CA ILE A 12 -7.65 0.04 37.38
C ILE A 12 -8.22 -1.37 37.30
N THR A 13 -9.26 -1.63 38.07
CA THR A 13 -10.04 -2.86 37.91
C THR A 13 -10.80 -2.72 36.60
N PHE A 14 -10.40 -3.49 35.59
CA PHE A 14 -11.05 -3.52 34.29
C PHE A 14 -12.42 -4.21 34.41
N CYS A 15 -13.46 -3.46 34.77
CA CYS A 15 -14.82 -3.95 34.87
C CYS A 15 -15.43 -4.14 33.48
N SER A 16 -15.55 -5.39 33.02
CA SER A 16 -16.24 -5.83 31.79
C SER A 16 -15.56 -5.46 30.46
N GLY A 17 -15.50 -6.43 29.55
CA GLY A 17 -14.91 -6.26 28.20
C GLY A 17 -15.57 -5.15 27.37
N ARG A 18 -16.81 -4.75 27.70
CA ARG A 18 -17.50 -3.62 27.05
C ARG A 18 -16.88 -2.28 27.45
N CYS A 19 -16.47 -2.12 28.70
CA CYS A 19 -15.74 -0.94 29.15
C CYS A 19 -14.32 -0.94 28.56
N THR A 20 -13.73 -2.11 28.30
CA THR A 20 -12.40 -2.21 27.69
C THR A 20 -12.40 -1.75 26.26
N ALA A 21 -13.35 -2.27 25.49
CA ALA A 21 -13.56 -1.83 24.12
C ALA A 21 -13.85 -0.33 24.07
N ALA A 22 -14.74 0.18 24.94
CA ALA A 22 -15.06 1.61 24.97
C ALA A 22 -13.84 2.48 25.30
N LEU A 23 -13.03 2.09 26.28
CA LEU A 23 -11.80 2.81 26.62
C LEU A 23 -10.80 2.81 25.46
N LEU A 24 -10.57 1.65 24.83
CA LEU A 24 -9.68 1.54 23.66
C LEU A 24 -10.17 2.39 22.48
N LEU A 25 -11.48 2.41 22.21
CA LEU A 25 -12.06 3.25 21.16
C LEU A 25 -11.82 4.74 21.45
N VAL A 26 -12.08 5.20 22.68
CA VAL A 26 -11.84 6.59 23.07
C VAL A 26 -10.36 6.95 23.00
N LEU A 27 -9.47 6.06 23.46
CA LEU A 27 -8.03 6.27 23.37
C LEU A 27 -7.53 6.32 21.91
N SER A 28 -8.12 5.50 21.03
CA SER A 28 -7.81 5.50 19.60
C SER A 28 -8.39 6.70 18.85
N ALA A 29 -9.41 7.37 19.40
CA ALA A 29 -10.09 8.47 18.71
C ALA A 29 -9.14 9.65 18.44
N VAL A 30 -8.22 9.96 19.37
CA VAL A 30 -7.25 11.05 19.20
C VAL A 30 -6.28 10.79 18.03
N PRO A 31 -5.54 9.66 17.97
CA PRO A 31 -4.67 9.39 16.83
C PRO A 31 -5.44 9.23 15.52
N ILE A 32 -6.63 8.62 15.53
CA ILE A 32 -7.46 8.50 14.32
C ILE A 32 -7.91 9.88 13.82
N ALA A 33 -8.39 10.76 14.71
CA ALA A 33 -8.79 12.11 14.33
C ALA A 33 -7.60 12.93 13.80
N TYR A 34 -6.42 12.74 14.38
CA TYR A 34 -5.19 13.36 13.90
C TYR A 34 -4.83 12.89 12.48
N LEU A 35 -4.86 11.57 12.22
CA LEU A 35 -4.65 11.02 10.88
C LEU A 35 -5.67 11.54 9.86
N ILE A 36 -6.96 11.56 10.21
CA ILE A 36 -8.00 12.13 9.34
C ILE A 36 -7.74 13.61 9.05
N SER A 37 -7.26 14.37 10.05
CA SER A 37 -6.92 15.79 9.85
C SER A 37 -5.73 15.97 8.91
N LEU A 38 -4.75 15.07 8.94
CA LEU A 38 -3.61 15.10 8.02
C LEU A 38 -4.03 14.74 6.59
N GLU A 39 -4.82 13.68 6.42
CA GLU A 39 -5.35 13.24 5.11
C GLU A 39 -6.29 14.27 4.47
N ARG A 40 -6.94 15.11 5.28
CA ARG A 40 -7.82 16.20 4.79
C ARG A 40 -7.14 17.55 4.72
N ALA A 41 -5.90 17.68 5.19
CA ALA A 41 -5.20 18.96 5.13
C ALA A 41 -5.03 19.36 3.66
N VAL A 42 -5.25 20.64 3.36
CA VAL A 42 -4.99 21.15 2.01
C VAL A 42 -3.49 21.03 1.74
N PRO A 43 -3.06 20.28 0.71
CA PRO A 43 -1.65 20.12 0.41
C PRO A 43 -1.03 21.47 0.05
N SER A 44 0.17 21.74 0.54
CA SER A 44 0.94 22.91 0.13
C SER A 44 1.63 22.73 -1.23
N THR A 45 1.63 21.50 -1.74
CA THR A 45 2.22 21.09 -3.02
C THR A 45 1.14 20.71 -4.03
N HIS A 46 1.51 20.66 -5.30
CA HIS A 46 0.62 20.13 -6.33
C HIS A 46 0.35 18.65 -6.06
N VAL A 47 -0.94 18.29 -6.00
CA VAL A 47 -1.41 16.91 -5.79
C VAL A 47 -2.33 16.53 -6.94
N ILE A 48 -2.15 15.30 -7.39
CA ILE A 48 -2.93 14.71 -8.47
C ILE A 48 -3.95 13.77 -7.84
N TYR A 49 -5.23 14.08 -8.02
CA TYR A 49 -6.33 13.24 -7.56
C TYR A 49 -6.83 12.39 -8.71
N TYR A 50 -7.06 11.11 -8.43
CA TYR A 50 -7.63 10.17 -9.39
C TYR A 50 -8.62 9.24 -8.71
N HIS A 51 -9.58 8.73 -9.47
CA HIS A 51 -10.53 7.74 -9.03
C HIS A 51 -9.95 6.34 -9.19
N SER A 52 -10.02 5.54 -8.13
CA SER A 52 -9.50 4.18 -8.10
C SER A 52 -10.61 3.20 -7.79
N SER A 53 -10.52 1.96 -8.30
CA SER A 53 -11.55 0.94 -8.09
C SER A 53 -11.33 0.06 -6.86
N GLY A 54 -10.32 0.35 -6.02
CA GLY A 54 -9.94 -0.49 -4.88
C GLY A 54 -9.58 0.30 -3.64
N PHE A 55 -9.01 -0.39 -2.65
CA PHE A 55 -8.81 0.16 -1.31
C PHE A 55 -7.35 0.48 -0.99
N LEU A 56 -6.38 -0.29 -1.50
CA LEU A 56 -4.99 -0.21 -1.04
C LEU A 56 -4.01 -0.20 -2.21
N ARG A 57 -3.54 1.00 -2.56
CA ARG A 57 -2.36 1.18 -3.43
C ARG A 57 -1.14 1.19 -2.55
N GLU A 58 -0.18 0.32 -2.84
CA GLU A 58 1.04 0.22 -2.03
C GLU A 58 2.09 1.25 -2.48
N CYS A 59 2.27 1.42 -3.79
CA CYS A 59 3.30 2.28 -4.36
C CYS A 59 2.87 2.86 -5.70
N ALA A 60 3.42 4.03 -6.03
CA ALA A 60 3.32 4.63 -7.36
C ALA A 60 4.69 5.02 -7.89
N LYS A 61 4.89 4.91 -9.21
CA LYS A 61 6.10 5.33 -9.92
C LYS A 61 5.72 6.08 -11.19
N TRP A 62 6.45 7.17 -11.48
CA TRP A 62 6.26 7.95 -12.70
C TRP A 62 7.00 7.30 -13.88
N ASP A 63 6.28 7.01 -14.95
CA ASP A 63 6.83 6.60 -16.25
C ASP A 63 6.89 7.83 -17.17
N ASP A 64 8.06 8.46 -17.25
CA ASP A 64 8.31 9.68 -18.02
C ASP A 64 8.11 9.51 -19.53
N VAL A 65 8.38 8.32 -20.09
CA VAL A 65 8.19 8.05 -21.53
C VAL A 65 6.71 7.87 -21.84
N GLY A 66 6.00 7.11 -21.00
CA GLY A 66 4.55 6.90 -21.12
C GLY A 66 3.70 8.09 -20.65
N ARG A 67 4.30 9.08 -19.98
CA ARG A 67 3.63 10.21 -19.29
C ARG A 67 2.46 9.76 -18.42
N ARG A 68 2.70 8.74 -17.59
CA ARG A 68 1.69 8.11 -16.74
C ARG A 68 2.28 7.71 -15.40
N PHE A 69 1.44 7.64 -14.38
CA PHE A 69 1.79 6.94 -13.15
C PHE A 69 1.46 5.46 -13.30
N LEU A 70 2.38 4.61 -12.84
CA LEU A 70 2.13 3.18 -12.63
C LEU A 70 1.93 2.96 -11.14
N VAL A 71 0.89 2.20 -10.80
CA VAL A 71 0.38 2.06 -9.44
C VAL A 71 0.29 0.58 -9.08
N SER A 72 0.84 0.18 -7.94
CA SER A 72 0.79 -1.20 -7.45
C SER A 72 -0.46 -1.44 -6.60
N PHE A 73 -1.10 -2.59 -6.79
CA PHE A 73 -2.28 -2.98 -6.03
C PHE A 73 -1.91 -3.95 -4.92
N MET A 74 -2.11 -3.53 -3.67
CA MET A 74 -1.99 -4.45 -2.53
C MET A 74 -3.24 -5.34 -2.44
N ASP A 75 -4.41 -4.81 -2.78
CA ASP A 75 -5.69 -5.50 -2.72
C ASP A 75 -5.92 -6.39 -3.94
N GLY A 76 -5.34 -7.60 -3.90
CA GLY A 76 -5.55 -8.64 -4.90
C GLY A 76 -4.52 -8.67 -6.04
N GLY A 77 -3.57 -7.73 -6.03
CA GLY A 77 -2.40 -7.75 -6.89
C GLY A 77 -2.64 -7.14 -8.26
N GLY A 78 -1.55 -6.79 -8.93
CA GLY A 78 -1.56 -6.21 -10.26
C GLY A 78 -1.05 -4.78 -10.29
N ILE A 79 -1.15 -4.20 -11.49
CA ILE A 79 -0.65 -2.85 -11.80
C ILE A 79 -1.75 -2.07 -12.51
N GLY A 80 -1.95 -0.82 -12.06
CA GLY A 80 -2.77 0.17 -12.75
C GLY A 80 -1.91 1.25 -13.40
N GLU A 81 -2.51 1.99 -14.32
CA GLU A 81 -2.01 3.27 -14.80
C GLU A 81 -2.97 4.41 -14.51
N VAL A 82 -2.40 5.59 -14.27
CA VAL A 82 -3.11 6.86 -14.25
C VAL A 82 -2.44 7.76 -15.28
N VAL A 83 -3.14 8.02 -16.39
CA VAL A 83 -2.62 8.84 -17.50
C VAL A 83 -2.96 10.30 -17.24
N ILE A 84 -1.95 11.16 -17.19
CA ILE A 84 -2.18 12.60 -17.07
C ILE A 84 -2.55 13.14 -18.46
N ARG A 85 -3.74 13.73 -18.57
CA ARG A 85 -4.16 14.41 -19.81
C ARG A 85 -3.59 15.82 -19.82
N ASP A 86 -2.94 16.20 -20.93
CA ASP A 86 -2.49 17.57 -21.13
C ASP A 86 -3.74 18.49 -21.24
N SER A 87 -3.66 19.67 -20.61
CA SER A 87 -4.74 20.56 -20.12
C SER A 87 -5.70 21.20 -21.15
N ASP A 88 -6.04 20.53 -22.26
CA ASP A 88 -7.00 21.03 -23.26
C ASP A 88 -8.42 20.47 -23.08
N SER A 89 -8.60 19.47 -22.20
CA SER A 89 -9.90 18.96 -21.76
C SER A 89 -10.21 19.53 -20.38
N ASP A 90 -11.42 20.09 -20.22
CA ASP A 90 -11.96 20.70 -19.00
C ASP A 90 -11.26 20.22 -17.71
N ASP A 91 -10.74 21.17 -16.91
CA ASP A 91 -10.12 21.00 -15.57
C ASP A 91 -10.99 20.22 -14.55
N SER A 92 -12.15 19.71 -14.97
CA SER A 92 -13.12 18.96 -14.18
C SER A 92 -13.12 17.45 -14.44
N GLU A 93 -12.40 16.94 -15.44
CA GLU A 93 -12.35 15.50 -15.70
C GLU A 93 -11.39 14.82 -14.71
N VAL A 94 -11.97 14.18 -13.69
CA VAL A 94 -11.23 13.43 -12.67
C VAL A 94 -10.48 12.29 -13.36
N LEU A 95 -9.16 12.21 -13.12
CA LEU A 95 -8.33 11.15 -13.68
C LEU A 95 -8.84 9.77 -13.22
N GLU A 96 -8.84 8.78 -14.11
CA GLU A 96 -9.23 7.41 -13.79
C GLU A 96 -8.01 6.49 -13.76
N GLU A 97 -7.99 5.57 -12.80
CA GLU A 97 -7.05 4.46 -12.78
C GLU A 97 -7.56 3.31 -13.67
N VAL A 98 -6.71 2.89 -14.60
CA VAL A 98 -6.99 1.77 -15.51
C VAL A 98 -6.10 0.59 -15.16
N ILE A 99 -6.70 -0.60 -15.00
CA ILE A 99 -5.96 -1.83 -14.71
C ILE A 99 -5.18 -2.27 -15.96
N LEU A 100 -3.87 -2.38 -15.84
CA LEU A 100 -2.97 -2.87 -16.90
C LEU A 100 -2.65 -4.36 -16.76
N ILE A 101 -2.26 -4.77 -15.56
CA ILE A 101 -1.79 -6.13 -15.28
C ILE A 101 -2.67 -6.72 -14.19
N LYS A 102 -3.24 -7.89 -14.47
CA LYS A 102 -4.00 -8.69 -13.50
C LYS A 102 -3.95 -10.16 -13.87
N ASP A 103 -2.78 -10.75 -13.67
CA ASP A 103 -2.55 -12.15 -14.02
C ASP A 103 -3.29 -13.09 -13.05
N VAL A 104 -3.92 -14.13 -13.61
CA VAL A 104 -4.78 -15.05 -12.86
C VAL A 104 -4.01 -15.93 -11.88
N ASP A 105 -2.78 -16.31 -12.22
CA ASP A 105 -1.93 -17.17 -11.39
C ASP A 105 -1.40 -16.46 -10.13
N ILE A 106 -1.28 -15.13 -10.16
CA ILE A 106 -0.88 -14.31 -9.01
C ILE A 106 -2.09 -13.66 -8.31
N ALA A 107 -3.32 -13.80 -8.83
CA ALA A 107 -4.51 -13.18 -8.27
C ALA A 107 -4.71 -13.52 -6.78
N GLY A 108 -4.79 -12.51 -5.93
CA GLY A 108 -4.89 -12.66 -4.47
C GLY A 108 -3.57 -12.45 -3.71
N ASN A 109 -2.43 -12.40 -4.41
CA ASN A 109 -1.20 -11.83 -3.87
C ASN A 109 -1.25 -10.29 -3.90
N ALA A 110 -0.39 -9.64 -3.12
CA ALA A 110 -0.16 -8.20 -3.21
C ALA A 110 0.96 -7.89 -4.22
N SER A 111 0.85 -6.78 -4.94
CA SER A 111 1.99 -6.14 -5.59
C SER A 111 2.59 -5.15 -4.58
N ALA A 112 3.66 -5.57 -3.91
CA ALA A 112 4.20 -4.94 -2.72
C ALA A 112 5.41 -4.02 -2.99
N GLY A 113 5.71 -3.76 -4.26
CA GLY A 113 6.76 -2.83 -4.67
C GLY A 113 7.00 -2.92 -6.16
N ILE A 114 7.34 -1.77 -6.79
CA ILE A 114 7.57 -1.69 -8.23
C ILE A 114 8.79 -0.82 -8.56
N VAL A 115 9.51 -1.21 -9.62
CA VAL A 115 10.58 -0.39 -10.20
C VAL A 115 10.55 -0.44 -11.73
N ILE A 116 10.74 0.72 -12.35
CA ILE A 116 10.86 0.85 -13.80
C ILE A 116 12.34 0.67 -14.17
N ASP A 117 12.67 -0.45 -14.83
CA ASP A 117 14.00 -0.72 -15.39
C ASP A 117 13.98 -0.23 -16.85
N ARG A 118 14.31 1.06 -17.03
CA ARG A 118 14.23 1.73 -18.33
C ARG A 118 15.23 1.18 -19.35
N ASP A 119 16.43 0.78 -18.91
CA ASP A 119 17.47 0.23 -19.79
C ASP A 119 17.01 -1.04 -20.50
N ARG A 120 16.12 -1.81 -19.86
CA ARG A 120 15.54 -3.04 -20.42
C ARG A 120 14.07 -2.90 -20.78
N ASN A 121 13.53 -1.67 -20.76
CA ASN A 121 12.14 -1.34 -21.04
C ASN A 121 11.13 -2.26 -20.33
N ARG A 122 11.33 -2.51 -19.03
CA ARG A 122 10.50 -3.42 -18.24
C ARG A 122 10.12 -2.86 -16.88
N LEU A 123 8.96 -3.28 -16.38
CA LEU A 123 8.52 -3.08 -15.01
C LEU A 123 8.85 -4.33 -14.19
N LEU A 124 9.58 -4.17 -13.09
CA LEU A 124 9.73 -5.24 -12.10
C LEU A 124 8.72 -5.05 -10.99
N VAL A 125 8.11 -6.14 -10.55
CA VAL A 125 7.05 -6.15 -9.53
C VAL A 125 7.37 -7.19 -8.48
N ALA A 126 7.51 -6.75 -7.23
CA ALA A 126 7.59 -7.62 -6.08
C ALA A 126 6.17 -8.10 -5.74
N ILE A 127 5.99 -9.41 -5.74
CA ILE A 127 4.72 -10.07 -5.44
C ILE A 127 4.83 -10.67 -4.04
N GLY A 128 4.01 -10.19 -3.12
CA GLY A 128 3.97 -10.64 -1.74
C GLY A 128 2.76 -11.52 -1.47
N ASP A 129 2.96 -12.63 -0.76
CA ASP A 129 1.85 -13.40 -0.19
C ASP A 129 1.39 -12.74 1.13
N MET A 130 0.31 -11.96 1.04
CA MET A 130 -0.23 -11.23 2.19
C MET A 130 -1.04 -12.12 3.15
N VAL A 131 -1.51 -13.28 2.70
CA VAL A 131 -2.46 -14.13 3.47
C VAL A 131 -1.84 -15.50 3.83
N GLY A 132 -0.61 -15.79 3.38
CA GLY A 132 0.10 -17.05 3.67
C GLY A 132 -0.51 -18.26 2.95
N ASN A 133 -1.21 -18.03 1.83
CA ASN A 133 -1.90 -19.06 1.07
C ASN A 133 -1.30 -19.29 -0.34
N LYS A 134 -0.26 -18.54 -0.68
CA LYS A 134 0.34 -18.42 -2.02
C LYS A 134 1.86 -18.51 -1.88
N TYR A 135 2.57 -17.89 -2.82
CA TYR A 135 4.02 -17.81 -2.88
C TYR A 135 4.42 -16.35 -3.12
N SER A 136 5.59 -15.95 -2.65
CA SER A 136 6.18 -14.66 -3.00
C SER A 136 7.08 -14.80 -4.21
N ALA A 137 7.09 -13.79 -5.07
CA ALA A 137 7.78 -13.84 -6.35
C ALA A 137 8.27 -12.46 -6.81
N LEU A 138 9.16 -12.49 -7.78
CA LEU A 138 9.51 -11.33 -8.59
C LEU A 138 9.01 -11.55 -10.02
N ALA A 139 8.18 -10.64 -10.51
CA ALA A 139 7.73 -10.64 -11.89
C ALA A 139 8.39 -9.50 -12.67
N ALA A 140 8.54 -9.69 -13.97
CA ALA A 140 8.90 -8.62 -14.90
C ALA A 140 7.92 -8.56 -16.05
N TYR A 141 7.54 -7.35 -16.45
CA TYR A 141 6.62 -7.09 -17.55
C TYR A 141 7.25 -6.13 -18.54
N ASP A 142 7.05 -6.36 -19.83
CA ASP A 142 7.47 -5.42 -20.86
C ASP A 142 6.60 -4.14 -20.80
N LEU A 143 7.20 -2.96 -20.77
CA LEU A 143 6.49 -1.69 -20.59
C LEU A 143 5.67 -1.24 -21.82
N SER A 144 5.90 -1.86 -22.97
CA SER A 144 5.20 -1.53 -24.22
C SER A 144 3.98 -2.41 -24.46
N THR A 145 4.06 -3.67 -24.04
CA THR A 145 3.02 -4.69 -24.30
C THR A 145 2.32 -5.19 -23.05
N TRP A 146 2.88 -4.91 -21.86
CA TRP A 146 2.46 -5.46 -20.57
C TRP A 146 2.53 -6.99 -20.47
N HIS A 147 3.18 -7.64 -21.43
CA HIS A 147 3.41 -9.08 -21.37
C HIS A 147 4.44 -9.41 -20.30
N ARG A 148 4.13 -10.44 -19.51
CA ARG A 148 5.05 -10.96 -18.50
C ARG A 148 6.25 -11.62 -19.18
N ILE A 149 7.44 -11.09 -18.90
CA ILE A 149 8.73 -11.58 -19.38
C ILE A 149 9.15 -12.79 -18.56
N PHE A 150 9.07 -12.69 -17.23
CA PHE A 150 9.35 -13.80 -16.33
C PHE A 150 8.58 -13.65 -15.01
N LEU A 151 8.50 -14.77 -14.30
CA LEU A 151 8.03 -14.86 -12.92
C LEU A 151 8.96 -15.83 -12.18
N THR A 152 9.60 -15.36 -11.12
CA THR A 152 10.52 -16.16 -10.32
C THR A 152 10.02 -16.19 -8.88
N GLU A 153 9.63 -17.38 -8.41
CA GLU A 153 9.26 -17.63 -7.03
C GLU A 153 10.49 -17.44 -6.11
N LEU A 154 10.34 -16.62 -5.07
CA LEU A 154 11.39 -16.27 -4.11
C LEU A 154 11.28 -17.09 -2.82
N SER A 155 10.06 -17.49 -2.45
CA SER A 155 9.78 -18.35 -1.30
C SER A 155 9.16 -19.65 -1.80
N GLY A 156 9.72 -20.82 -1.42
CA GLY A 156 9.05 -22.09 -1.69
C GLY A 156 7.78 -22.23 -0.86
N HIS A 157 6.75 -22.91 -1.40
CA HIS A 157 5.45 -23.20 -0.77
C HIS A 157 5.55 -23.57 0.73
N SER A 158 5.58 -22.57 1.60
CA SER A 158 5.51 -22.70 3.05
C SER A 158 4.23 -22.00 3.50
N LYS A 159 3.64 -22.46 4.61
CA LYS A 159 2.41 -21.84 5.18
C LYS A 159 2.69 -20.53 5.92
N GLU A 160 3.90 -19.99 5.79
CA GLU A 160 4.32 -18.78 6.49
C GLU A 160 4.17 -17.58 5.55
N ILE A 161 3.69 -16.46 6.09
CA ILE A 161 3.59 -15.20 5.37
C ILE A 161 5.01 -14.79 4.95
N SER A 162 5.27 -14.80 3.65
CA SER A 162 6.52 -14.30 3.09
C SER A 162 6.25 -12.90 2.55
N PHE A 163 6.40 -11.88 3.39
CA PHE A 163 6.38 -10.49 2.95
C PHE A 163 7.80 -9.96 2.89
N ALA A 164 8.13 -9.16 1.88
CA ALA A 164 9.41 -8.47 1.86
C ALA A 164 9.42 -7.42 2.98
N ASP A 165 10.44 -7.44 3.83
CA ASP A 165 10.69 -6.40 4.84
C ASP A 165 11.35 -5.22 4.12
N ASP A 166 10.57 -4.19 3.78
CA ASP A 166 11.06 -3.07 2.99
C ASP A 166 11.94 -2.18 3.88
N VAL A 167 13.26 -2.26 3.70
CA VAL A 167 14.25 -1.36 4.32
C VAL A 167 14.60 -0.24 3.36
N ALA A 168 13.83 0.84 3.43
CA ALA A 168 14.24 2.15 2.93
C ALA A 168 14.44 3.10 4.13
N PHE A 169 15.62 3.00 4.77
CA PHE A 169 16.11 4.05 5.67
C PHE A 169 16.99 4.98 4.84
N ASP A 170 16.42 6.08 4.35
CA ASP A 170 17.22 7.20 3.87
C ASP A 170 17.67 8.00 5.09
N ALA A 171 18.99 8.06 5.30
CA ALA A 171 19.67 8.84 6.33
C ALA A 171 19.94 10.29 5.88
#